data_AF-R4WWP7-F1
#
_entry.id   AF-R4WWP7-F1
#
_cell.length_a   1.000
_cell.length_b   1.000
_cell.length_c   1.000
_cell.angle_alpha   90.00
_cell.angle_beta   90.00
_cell.angle_gamma   90.00
#
_symmetry.space_group_name_H-M   'P 1'
#
loop_
_entity.id
_entity.type
_entity.pdbx_description
1 polymer ?
#
loop_
_entity_poly.entity_id
_entity_poly.type
_entity_poly.pdbx_seq_one_letter_code
_entity_poly.pdbx_strand_id
1 'polypeptide(L)'
;MLMLVALSAVIVPFIFLVLLRMSALVGMTISAIVVTILGMFAWGIEAGVIAASFLQEIHKTLTIILILFGALTLLNTLRETSAVDRINAGFQMYPVICVYKLLFVAFLFGSLIEGASGFGTPAMVTAPLMVALGFKPLTSVATALIADSVAVSFGVVGTPVIVGLSILKNANAHLFSETAIRITMLDLLSGILIPSIIVITMIVFFGKSDKLKAILEILPWTLLIGITYVLSTLAYALLTGPEFVSILSSLTTIIVAVFTAKKGWLVPRNEWKDALSEVYESKPQATHQMSLLSAWSPYLIVVALLLLTRVVAPVKAFTTSVFNLSWNNILGYESISSS
;
A
#
# COMPACT_ATOMS: atom_id res chain seq x y z
N MET A 1 -6.37 -16.98 29.61
CA MET A 1 -5.58 -18.04 28.93
C MET A 1 -5.86 -18.06 27.43
N LEU A 2 -7.08 -18.37 26.97
CA LEU A 2 -7.41 -18.48 25.53
C LEU A 2 -7.10 -17.22 24.70
N MET A 3 -7.31 -16.02 25.27
CA MET A 3 -6.96 -14.76 24.62
C MET A 3 -5.46 -14.62 24.33
N LEU A 4 -4.59 -15.06 25.27
CA LEU A 4 -3.14 -15.02 25.06
C LEU A 4 -2.72 -16.03 23.99
N VAL A 5 -3.37 -17.19 23.94
CA VAL A 5 -3.16 -18.18 22.89
C VAL A 5 -3.58 -17.62 21.53
N ALA A 6 -4.71 -16.92 21.43
CA ALA A 6 -5.11 -16.24 20.20
C ALA A 6 -4.13 -15.13 19.80
N LEU A 7 -3.70 -14.30 20.76
CA LEU A 7 -2.72 -13.23 20.51
C LEU A 7 -1.33 -13.76 20.13
N SER A 8 -1.02 -15.03 20.40
CA SER A 8 0.25 -15.64 19.98
C SER A 8 0.48 -15.56 18.47
N ALA A 9 -0.59 -15.60 17.66
CA ALA A 9 -0.51 -15.44 16.20
C ALA A 9 0.02 -14.05 15.76
N VAL A 10 0.01 -13.06 16.66
CA VAL A 10 0.57 -11.73 16.42
C VAL A 10 1.89 -11.54 17.19
N ILE A 11 1.90 -11.92 18.46
CA ILE A 11 3.04 -11.72 19.37
C ILE A 11 4.27 -12.49 18.88
N VAL A 12 4.09 -13.75 18.46
CA VAL A 12 5.22 -14.60 18.08
C VAL A 12 5.91 -14.11 16.80
N PRO A 13 5.20 -13.81 15.69
CA PRO A 13 5.80 -13.15 14.54
C PRO A 13 6.46 -11.82 14.89
N PHE A 14 5.84 -11.00 15.74
CA PHE A 14 6.40 -9.72 16.16
C PHE A 14 7.76 -9.90 16.86
N ILE A 15 7.85 -10.85 17.81
CA ILE A 15 9.11 -11.14 18.50
C ILE A 15 10.18 -11.58 17.50
N PHE A 16 9.88 -12.54 16.63
CA PHE A 16 10.88 -13.08 15.71
C PHE A 16 11.31 -12.10 14.62
N LEU A 17 10.37 -11.35 14.03
CA LEU A 17 10.67 -10.45 12.91
C LEU A 17 11.16 -9.08 13.37
N VAL A 18 10.60 -8.52 14.45
CA VAL A 18 10.90 -7.14 14.87
C VAL A 18 12.00 -7.11 15.93
N LEU A 19 11.87 -7.92 16.98
CA LEU A 19 12.82 -7.90 18.10
C LEU A 19 14.09 -8.69 17.79
N LEU A 20 13.93 -9.94 17.31
CA LEU A 20 15.06 -10.81 16.97
C LEU A 20 15.57 -10.59 15.54
N ARG A 21 14.84 -9.84 14.71
CA ARG A 21 15.23 -9.48 13.33
C ARG A 21 15.58 -10.69 12.47
N MET A 22 14.87 -11.79 12.68
CA MET A 22 15.03 -13.01 11.88
C MET A 22 14.50 -12.77 10.46
N SER A 23 15.00 -13.54 9.50
CA SER A 23 14.43 -13.48 8.15
C SER A 23 12.96 -13.91 8.16
N ALA A 24 12.15 -13.30 7.28
CA ALA A 24 10.71 -13.57 7.20
C ALA A 24 10.42 -15.07 7.08
N LEU A 25 11.20 -15.78 6.26
CA LEU A 25 11.09 -17.24 6.09
C LEU A 25 11.21 -17.98 7.43
N VAL A 26 12.27 -17.71 8.19
CA VAL A 26 12.53 -18.45 9.44
C VAL A 26 11.56 -18.03 10.53
N GLY A 27 11.40 -16.71 10.76
CA GLY A 27 10.53 -16.19 11.80
C GLY A 27 9.06 -16.61 11.62
N MET A 28 8.54 -16.54 10.40
CA MET A 28 7.16 -16.97 10.12
C MET A 28 6.98 -18.48 10.21
N THR A 29 7.98 -19.27 9.77
CA THR A 29 7.92 -20.74 9.89
C THR A 29 7.86 -21.18 11.34
N ILE A 30 8.72 -20.62 12.20
CA ILE A 30 8.69 -20.94 13.63
C ILE A 30 7.38 -20.46 14.26
N SER A 31 6.89 -19.27 13.90
CA SER A 31 5.58 -18.79 14.37
C SER A 31 4.44 -19.74 14.01
N ALA A 32 4.41 -20.24 12.78
CA ALA A 32 3.40 -21.19 12.33
C ALA A 32 3.44 -22.50 13.15
N ILE A 33 4.64 -23.02 13.42
CA ILE A 33 4.81 -24.22 14.27
C ILE A 33 4.28 -23.96 15.68
N VAL A 34 4.66 -22.83 16.30
CA VAL A 34 4.22 -22.49 17.66
C VAL A 34 2.71 -22.35 17.73
N VAL A 35 2.08 -21.61 16.82
CA VAL A 35 0.62 -21.41 16.80
C VAL A 35 -0.10 -22.74 16.53
N THR A 36 0.44 -23.60 15.67
CA THR A 36 -0.12 -24.93 15.40
C THR A 36 -0.11 -25.81 16.65
N ILE A 37 1.02 -25.88 17.34
CA ILE A 37 1.17 -26.63 18.60
C ILE A 37 0.18 -26.09 19.64
N LEU A 38 0.14 -24.77 19.83
CA LEU A 38 -0.79 -24.14 20.75
C LEU A 38 -2.25 -24.45 20.37
N GLY A 39 -2.59 -24.48 19.08
CA GLY A 39 -3.93 -24.83 18.64
C GLY A 39 -4.32 -26.27 18.94
N MET A 40 -3.40 -27.21 18.76
CA MET A 40 -3.61 -28.62 19.12
C MET A 40 -3.87 -28.77 20.63
N PHE A 41 -3.06 -28.14 21.48
CA PHE A 41 -3.14 -28.36 22.93
C PHE A 41 -4.16 -27.48 23.66
N ALA A 42 -4.36 -26.23 23.24
CA ALA A 42 -5.26 -25.30 23.91
C ALA A 42 -6.70 -25.38 23.42
N TRP A 43 -6.91 -25.64 22.12
CA TRP A 43 -8.23 -25.75 21.51
C TRP A 43 -8.62 -27.18 21.12
N GLY A 44 -7.70 -28.15 21.20
CA GLY A 44 -7.99 -29.55 20.86
C GLY A 44 -8.23 -29.75 19.36
N ILE A 45 -7.60 -28.95 18.50
CA ILE A 45 -7.80 -29.04 17.05
C ILE A 45 -7.25 -30.37 16.53
N GLU A 46 -8.08 -31.11 15.81
CA GLU A 46 -7.73 -32.38 15.19
C GLU A 46 -6.63 -32.21 14.13
N ALA A 47 -5.70 -33.17 14.03
CA ALA A 47 -4.61 -33.14 13.07
C ALA A 47 -5.10 -33.08 11.60
N GLY A 48 -6.22 -33.73 11.28
CA GLY A 48 -6.83 -33.68 9.95
C GLY A 48 -7.30 -32.28 9.55
N VAL A 49 -7.91 -31.54 10.50
CA VAL A 49 -8.30 -30.13 10.32
C VAL A 49 -7.07 -29.27 10.05
N ILE A 50 -5.99 -29.48 10.79
CA ILE A 50 -4.74 -28.73 10.60
C ILE A 50 -4.15 -29.01 9.22
N ALA A 51 -4.08 -30.28 8.80
CA ALA A 51 -3.58 -30.65 7.47
C ALA A 51 -4.42 -30.03 6.35
N ALA A 52 -5.75 -30.06 6.49
CA ALA A 52 -6.67 -29.44 5.53
C ALA A 52 -6.47 -27.91 5.46
N SER A 53 -6.29 -27.24 6.61
CA SER A 53 -5.99 -25.80 6.66
C SER A 53 -4.64 -25.45 6.02
N PHE A 54 -3.61 -26.28 6.17
CA PHE A 54 -2.33 -26.08 5.46
C PHE A 54 -2.50 -26.12 3.94
N LEU A 55 -3.26 -27.10 3.43
CA LEU A 55 -3.54 -27.20 1.99
C LEU A 55 -4.37 -26.01 1.50
N GLN A 56 -5.36 -25.57 2.30
CA GLN A 56 -6.16 -24.38 2.02
C GLN A 56 -5.28 -23.14 1.83
N GLU A 57 -4.33 -22.91 2.74
CA GLU A 57 -3.48 -21.73 2.71
C GLU A 57 -2.38 -21.82 1.64
N ILE A 58 -1.88 -23.02 1.31
CA ILE A 58 -1.02 -23.22 0.13
C ILE A 58 -1.77 -22.81 -1.14
N HIS A 59 -3.03 -23.23 -1.28
CA HIS A 59 -3.84 -22.88 -2.43
C HIS A 59 -4.11 -21.36 -2.50
N LYS A 60 -4.50 -20.72 -1.39
CA LYS A 60 -4.69 -19.26 -1.33
C LYS A 60 -3.40 -18.47 -1.63
N THR A 61 -2.25 -19.00 -1.23
CA THR A 61 -0.95 -18.36 -1.48
C THR A 61 -0.65 -18.28 -2.99
N LEU A 62 -1.12 -19.22 -3.81
CA LEU A 62 -0.96 -19.15 -5.26
C LEU A 62 -1.60 -17.88 -5.86
N THR A 63 -2.76 -17.47 -5.35
CA THR A 63 -3.43 -16.22 -5.76
C THR A 63 -2.55 -15.01 -5.44
N ILE A 64 -1.96 -14.97 -4.24
CA ILE A 64 -1.06 -13.89 -3.83
C ILE A 64 0.17 -13.84 -4.74
N ILE A 65 0.80 -15.00 -5.01
CA ILE A 65 1.96 -15.10 -5.90
C ILE A 65 1.61 -14.63 -7.31
N LEU A 66 0.44 -14.96 -7.83
CA LEU A 66 0.00 -14.55 -9.17
C LEU A 66 -0.19 -13.03 -9.27
N ILE A 67 -0.78 -12.41 -8.23
CA ILE A 67 -0.93 -10.94 -8.18
C ILE A 67 0.43 -10.26 -8.12
N LEU A 68 1.32 -10.74 -7.25
CA LEU A 68 2.69 -10.24 -7.14
C LEU A 68 3.47 -10.38 -8.45
N PHE A 69 3.37 -11.54 -9.09
CA PHE A 69 3.99 -11.80 -10.38
C PHE A 69 3.52 -10.80 -11.43
N GLY A 70 2.21 -10.56 -11.55
CA GLY A 70 1.65 -9.58 -12.47
C GLY A 70 2.13 -8.15 -12.17
N ALA A 71 2.11 -7.74 -10.91
CA ALA A 71 2.55 -6.42 -10.49
C ALA A 71 4.05 -6.16 -10.73
N LEU A 72 4.91 -7.14 -10.38
CA LEU A 72 6.35 -7.04 -10.61
C LEU A 72 6.69 -7.08 -12.10
N THR A 73 5.98 -7.89 -12.88
CA THR A 73 6.13 -7.92 -14.34
C THR A 73 5.78 -6.56 -14.93
N LEU A 74 4.67 -5.95 -14.51
CA LEU A 74 4.27 -4.60 -14.92
C LEU A 74 5.33 -3.56 -14.55
N LEU A 75 5.75 -3.53 -13.30
CA LEU A 75 6.76 -2.59 -12.81
C LEU A 75 8.09 -2.73 -13.58
N ASN A 76 8.58 -3.95 -13.75
CA ASN A 76 9.82 -4.20 -14.47
C ASN A 76 9.68 -3.79 -15.94
N THR A 77 8.54 -4.08 -16.58
CA THR A 77 8.25 -3.60 -17.94
C THR A 77 8.34 -2.07 -18.03
N LEU A 78 7.72 -1.35 -17.09
CA LEU A 78 7.76 0.11 -17.06
C LEU A 78 9.17 0.67 -16.83
N ARG A 79 10.02 -0.04 -16.08
CA ARG A 79 11.43 0.31 -15.87
C ARG A 79 12.22 0.13 -17.16
N GLU A 80 12.09 -1.03 -17.82
CA GLU A 80 12.79 -1.33 -19.07
C GLU A 80 12.34 -0.44 -20.23
N THR A 81 11.08 0.01 -20.26
CA THR A 81 10.58 0.95 -21.29
C THR A 81 10.84 2.42 -20.96
N SER A 82 11.57 2.73 -19.87
CA SER A 82 11.77 4.10 -19.36
C SER A 82 10.47 4.87 -19.09
N ALA A 83 9.35 4.17 -18.88
CA ALA A 83 8.07 4.79 -18.51
C ALA A 83 8.13 5.37 -17.11
N VAL A 84 8.83 4.69 -16.20
CA VAL A 84 9.14 5.21 -14.86
C VAL A 84 9.92 6.53 -14.93
N ASP A 85 10.92 6.63 -15.82
CA ASP A 85 11.67 7.88 -16.02
C ASP A 85 10.80 8.99 -16.62
N ARG A 86 9.88 8.65 -17.53
CA ARG A 86 8.94 9.63 -18.08
C ARG A 86 7.97 10.16 -17.02
N ILE A 87 7.49 9.30 -16.13
CA ILE A 87 6.67 9.66 -14.98
C ILE A 87 7.47 10.62 -14.07
N ASN A 88 8.74 10.30 -13.80
CA ASN A 88 9.64 11.17 -13.04
C ASN A 88 9.82 12.55 -13.68
N ALA A 89 10.05 12.60 -14.99
CA ALA A 89 10.16 13.85 -15.73
C ALA A 89 8.86 14.68 -15.65
N GLY A 90 7.69 14.03 -15.54
CA GLY A 90 6.42 14.70 -15.27
C GLY A 90 6.41 15.44 -13.94
N PHE A 91 7.04 14.89 -12.90
CA PHE A 91 7.21 15.54 -11.59
C PHE A 91 8.31 16.62 -11.58
N GLN A 92 9.20 16.64 -12.57
CA GLN A 92 10.26 17.65 -12.71
C GLN A 92 9.82 18.90 -13.50
N MET A 93 8.71 18.84 -14.26
CA MET A 93 8.25 19.92 -15.15
C MET A 93 7.76 21.20 -14.45
N TYR A 94 7.66 21.19 -13.13
CA TYR A 94 7.36 22.37 -12.34
C TYR A 94 8.53 22.60 -11.35
N PRO A 95 8.89 23.86 -11.01
CA PRO A 95 9.80 24.16 -9.91
C PRO A 95 9.12 23.76 -8.59
N VAL A 96 9.12 22.45 -8.37
CA VAL A 96 8.35 21.77 -7.34
C VAL A 96 9.25 21.66 -6.14
N ILE A 97 8.90 22.42 -5.11
CA ILE A 97 9.43 22.34 -3.74
C ILE A 97 9.59 20.86 -3.37
N CYS A 98 10.75 20.49 -2.80
CA CYS A 98 11.14 19.12 -2.46
C CYS A 98 10.01 18.32 -1.78
N VAL A 99 9.27 18.98 -0.88
CA VAL A 99 8.08 18.46 -0.17
C VAL A 99 7.04 17.81 -1.10
N TYR A 100 6.76 18.44 -2.23
CA TYR A 100 5.77 17.92 -3.17
C TYR A 100 6.25 16.65 -3.84
N LYS A 101 7.48 16.62 -4.35
CA LYS A 101 8.06 15.41 -4.95
C LYS A 101 7.98 14.26 -3.96
N LEU A 102 8.33 14.54 -2.70
CA LEU A 102 8.19 13.59 -1.60
C LEU A 102 6.76 13.08 -1.44
N LEU A 103 5.75 13.94 -1.29
CA LEU A 103 4.37 13.49 -1.06
C LEU A 103 3.75 12.84 -2.30
N PHE A 104 3.98 13.36 -3.50
CA PHE A 104 3.47 12.76 -4.72
C PHE A 104 4.04 11.36 -4.95
N VAL A 105 5.33 11.17 -4.69
CA VAL A 105 6.02 9.92 -4.98
C VAL A 105 5.93 8.93 -3.83
N ALA A 106 6.46 9.30 -2.66
CA ALA A 106 6.54 8.36 -1.53
C ALA A 106 5.15 8.03 -0.98
N PHE A 107 4.28 9.04 -0.83
CA PHE A 107 2.96 8.84 -0.22
C PHE A 107 1.87 8.51 -1.22
N LEU A 108 1.55 9.41 -2.14
CA LEU A 108 0.36 9.26 -2.99
C LEU A 108 0.55 8.17 -4.06
N PHE A 109 1.65 8.23 -4.81
CA PHE A 109 2.00 7.17 -5.75
C PHE A 109 2.31 5.87 -5.01
N GLY A 110 3.02 5.93 -3.89
CA GLY A 110 3.22 4.75 -3.02
C GLY A 110 1.90 4.08 -2.63
N SER A 111 0.92 4.84 -2.14
CA SER A 111 -0.40 4.33 -1.76
C SER A 111 -1.20 3.76 -2.94
N LEU A 112 -1.04 4.35 -4.13
CA LEU A 112 -1.63 3.82 -5.37
C LEU A 112 -1.04 2.45 -5.71
N ILE A 113 0.29 2.33 -5.63
CA ILE A 113 1.01 1.07 -5.83
C ILE A 113 0.62 0.06 -4.75
N GLU A 114 0.50 0.46 -3.49
CA GLU A 114 0.10 -0.43 -2.39
C GLU A 114 -1.28 -1.02 -2.66
N GLY A 115 -2.23 -0.17 -3.06
CA GLY A 115 -3.57 -0.61 -3.44
C GLY A 115 -3.57 -1.58 -4.63
N ALA A 116 -2.67 -1.42 -5.60
CA ALA A 116 -2.62 -2.25 -6.80
C ALA A 116 -1.83 -3.57 -6.60
N SER A 117 -0.69 -3.53 -5.90
CA SER A 117 0.26 -4.64 -5.81
C SER A 117 0.54 -5.12 -4.39
N GLY A 118 0.49 -4.23 -3.40
CA GLY A 118 0.75 -4.48 -1.99
C GLY A 118 2.13 -5.03 -1.63
N PHE A 119 2.20 -5.66 -0.44
CA PHE A 119 3.31 -6.48 0.06
C PHE A 119 4.68 -5.76 0.09
N GLY A 120 4.71 -4.47 0.39
CA GLY A 120 5.95 -3.69 0.49
C GLY A 120 6.55 -3.30 -0.87
N THR A 121 5.83 -3.56 -1.97
CA THR A 121 6.16 -3.04 -3.31
C THR A 121 6.31 -1.51 -3.33
N PRO A 122 5.47 -0.71 -2.63
CA PRO A 122 5.62 0.75 -2.61
C PRO A 122 7.01 1.21 -2.19
N ALA A 123 7.56 0.66 -1.10
CA ALA A 123 8.88 1.02 -0.63
C ALA A 123 9.98 0.65 -1.65
N MET A 124 9.87 -0.53 -2.29
CA MET A 124 10.78 -0.97 -3.35
C MET A 124 10.74 -0.12 -4.61
N VAL A 125 9.61 0.55 -4.90
CA VAL A 125 9.44 1.38 -6.10
C VAL A 125 9.77 2.83 -5.82
N THR A 126 9.18 3.39 -4.77
CA THR A 126 9.23 4.82 -4.48
C THR A 126 10.59 5.25 -3.94
N ALA A 127 11.31 4.41 -3.18
CA ALA A 127 12.63 4.78 -2.67
C ALA A 127 13.67 4.97 -3.81
N PRO A 128 13.86 4.04 -4.77
CA PRO A 128 14.71 4.28 -5.92
C PRO A 128 14.27 5.49 -6.76
N LEU A 129 12.95 5.72 -6.86
CA LEU A 129 12.40 6.86 -7.58
C LEU A 129 12.79 8.19 -6.95
N MET A 130 12.69 8.27 -5.63
CA MET A 130 13.11 9.42 -4.84
C MET A 130 14.60 9.69 -5.00
N VAL A 131 15.44 8.64 -5.02
CA VAL A 131 16.87 8.77 -5.32
C VAL A 131 17.09 9.36 -6.72
N ALA A 132 16.37 8.88 -7.73
CA ALA A 132 16.44 9.40 -9.09
C ALA A 132 15.97 10.87 -9.20
N LEU A 133 15.07 11.31 -8.32
CA LEU A 133 14.61 12.70 -8.19
C LEU A 133 15.57 13.60 -7.40
N GLY A 134 16.71 13.06 -6.95
CA GLY A 134 17.78 13.80 -6.29
C GLY A 134 17.74 13.76 -4.77
N PHE A 135 16.87 12.96 -4.15
CA PHE A 135 16.86 12.82 -2.70
C PHE A 135 18.04 11.95 -2.23
N LYS A 136 18.52 12.22 -1.02
CA LYS A 136 19.52 11.34 -0.38
C LYS A 136 18.93 9.91 -0.23
N PRO A 137 19.73 8.84 -0.42
CA PRO A 137 19.24 7.47 -0.32
C PRO A 137 18.56 7.15 1.01
N LEU A 138 19.15 7.60 2.13
CA LEU A 138 18.58 7.35 3.46
C LEU A 138 17.25 8.08 3.66
N THR A 139 17.12 9.32 3.18
CA THR A 139 15.84 10.05 3.19
C THR A 139 14.79 9.31 2.36
N SER A 140 15.18 8.83 1.18
CA SER A 140 14.30 8.12 0.26
C SER A 140 13.73 6.84 0.87
N VAL A 141 14.59 5.99 1.45
CA VAL A 141 14.17 4.73 2.09
C VAL A 141 13.32 5.00 3.33
N ALA A 142 13.77 5.89 4.23
CA ALA A 142 13.04 6.16 5.47
C ALA A 142 11.64 6.74 5.20
N THR A 143 11.54 7.71 4.29
CA THR A 143 10.25 8.33 3.97
C THR A 143 9.32 7.41 3.18
N ALA A 144 9.85 6.58 2.27
CA ALA A 144 9.06 5.56 1.58
C ALA A 144 8.47 4.52 2.54
N LEU A 145 9.24 4.07 3.53
CA LEU A 145 8.75 3.12 4.54
C LEU A 145 7.69 3.73 5.46
N ILE A 146 7.87 4.98 5.89
CA ILE A 146 6.85 5.67 6.70
C ILE A 146 5.58 5.93 5.88
N ALA A 147 5.75 6.26 4.60
CA ALA A 147 4.63 6.53 3.72
C ALA A 147 3.73 5.31 3.49
N ASP A 148 4.33 4.12 3.50
CA ASP A 148 3.64 2.84 3.39
C ASP A 148 2.99 2.41 4.71
N SER A 149 2.07 3.24 5.20
CA SER A 149 1.33 3.04 6.47
C SER A 149 -0.17 2.81 6.20
N VAL A 150 -0.97 3.88 6.11
CA VAL A 150 -2.45 3.79 6.12
C VAL A 150 -3.02 3.09 4.89
N ALA A 151 -2.29 3.06 3.78
CA ALA A 151 -2.72 2.37 2.56
C ALA A 151 -2.66 0.83 2.68
N VAL A 152 -1.81 0.30 3.56
CA VAL A 152 -1.51 -1.14 3.67
C VAL A 152 -2.74 -1.93 4.08
N SER A 153 -3.59 -1.35 4.93
CA SER A 153 -4.86 -1.95 5.37
C SER A 153 -5.78 -2.38 4.21
N PHE A 154 -5.65 -1.72 3.05
CA PHE A 154 -6.43 -2.01 1.85
C PHE A 154 -5.56 -2.35 0.64
N GLY A 155 -4.30 -2.75 0.90
CA GLY A 155 -3.37 -3.16 -0.14
C GLY A 155 -3.90 -4.35 -0.96
N VAL A 156 -3.35 -4.53 -2.16
CA VAL A 156 -3.70 -5.65 -3.05
C VAL A 156 -5.21 -5.77 -3.25
N VAL A 157 -5.87 -4.66 -3.57
CA VAL A 157 -7.31 -4.62 -3.81
C VAL A 157 -8.11 -5.14 -2.59
N GLY A 158 -7.75 -4.69 -1.38
CA GLY A 158 -8.46 -5.06 -0.14
C GLY A 158 -8.19 -6.48 0.37
N THR A 159 -7.18 -7.18 -0.15
CA THR A 159 -6.83 -8.55 0.26
C THR A 159 -6.65 -8.72 1.78
N PRO A 160 -5.99 -7.80 2.52
CA PRO A 160 -5.86 -7.93 3.98
C PRO A 160 -7.20 -8.06 4.71
N VAL A 161 -8.25 -7.39 4.21
CA VAL A 161 -9.60 -7.48 4.77
C VAL A 161 -10.32 -8.71 4.22
N ILE A 162 -10.35 -8.88 2.89
CA ILE A 162 -11.17 -9.91 2.24
C ILE A 162 -10.63 -11.31 2.53
N VAL A 163 -9.36 -11.55 2.20
CA VAL A 163 -8.73 -12.86 2.40
C VAL A 163 -8.47 -13.10 3.87
N GLY A 164 -8.01 -12.08 4.61
CA GLY A 164 -7.73 -12.18 6.04
C GLY A 164 -8.96 -12.56 6.88
N LEU A 165 -10.16 -12.09 6.49
CA LEU A 165 -11.41 -12.41 7.18
C LEU A 165 -12.21 -13.54 6.52
N SER A 166 -11.80 -14.03 5.35
CA SER A 166 -12.53 -15.08 4.59
C SER A 166 -12.78 -16.36 5.37
N ILE A 167 -11.95 -16.65 6.38
CA ILE A 167 -12.04 -17.85 7.22
C ILE A 167 -13.13 -17.78 8.30
N LEU A 168 -13.75 -16.61 8.49
CA LEU A 168 -14.81 -16.43 9.47
C LEU A 168 -16.14 -17.01 8.96
N LYS A 169 -16.91 -17.64 9.85
CA LYS A 169 -18.21 -18.25 9.48
C LYS A 169 -19.22 -17.26 8.88
N ASN A 170 -19.13 -15.99 9.25
CA ASN A 170 -19.98 -14.90 8.76
C ASN A 170 -19.26 -13.99 7.76
N ALA A 171 -18.18 -14.47 7.13
CA ALA A 171 -17.45 -13.74 6.10
C ALA A 171 -18.37 -13.45 4.91
N ASN A 172 -18.77 -12.19 4.78
CA ASN A 172 -19.62 -11.71 3.69
C ASN A 172 -19.27 -10.25 3.36
N ALA A 173 -19.82 -9.75 2.26
CA ALA A 173 -19.55 -8.39 1.79
C ALA A 173 -19.89 -7.32 2.84
N HIS A 174 -20.92 -7.55 3.66
CA HIS A 174 -21.30 -6.63 4.74
C HIS A 174 -20.21 -6.58 5.82
N LEU A 175 -19.72 -7.73 6.29
CA LEU A 175 -18.64 -7.79 7.28
C LEU A 175 -17.36 -7.12 6.77
N PHE A 176 -17.01 -7.34 5.49
CA PHE A 176 -15.82 -6.75 4.89
C PHE A 176 -15.93 -5.22 4.78
N SER A 177 -17.08 -4.71 4.35
CA SER A 177 -17.34 -3.25 4.28
C SER A 177 -17.37 -2.61 5.68
N GLU A 178 -18.05 -3.24 6.63
CA GLU A 178 -18.09 -2.75 8.01
C GLU A 178 -16.69 -2.72 8.65
N THR A 179 -15.89 -3.77 8.43
CA THR A 179 -14.50 -3.82 8.89
C THR A 179 -13.68 -2.73 8.22
N ALA A 180 -13.85 -2.51 6.90
CA ALA A 180 -13.15 -1.45 6.19
C ALA A 180 -13.41 -0.07 6.81
N ILE A 181 -14.68 0.24 7.09
CA ILE A 181 -15.08 1.49 7.75
C ILE A 181 -14.45 1.59 9.14
N ARG A 182 -14.50 0.51 9.93
CA ARG A 182 -13.90 0.48 11.28
C ARG A 182 -12.39 0.73 11.24
N ILE A 183 -11.68 0.10 10.31
CA ILE A 183 -10.23 0.33 10.11
C ILE A 183 -9.99 1.80 9.73
N THR A 184 -10.74 2.35 8.78
CA THR A 184 -10.60 3.76 8.39
C THR A 184 -10.86 4.72 9.56
N MET A 185 -11.82 4.40 10.44
CA MET A 185 -12.09 5.20 11.64
C MET A 185 -10.95 5.12 12.67
N LEU A 186 -10.35 3.95 12.85
CA LEU A 186 -9.17 3.78 13.71
C LEU A 186 -7.97 4.54 13.14
N ASP A 187 -7.81 4.53 11.82
CA ASP A 187 -6.74 5.20 11.10
C ASP A 187 -7.01 6.69 10.79
N LEU A 188 -8.12 7.25 11.30
CA LEU A 188 -8.53 8.61 10.95
C LEU A 188 -7.44 9.64 11.29
N LEU A 189 -6.92 9.57 12.52
CA LEU A 189 -5.87 10.47 13.00
C LEU A 189 -4.52 10.17 12.33
N SER A 190 -4.14 8.89 12.25
CA SER A 190 -2.87 8.50 11.64
C SER A 190 -2.83 8.92 10.18
N GLY A 191 -3.89 8.67 9.41
CA GLY A 191 -3.96 9.04 7.99
C GLY A 191 -3.92 10.54 7.73
N ILE A 192 -4.52 11.37 8.60
CA ILE A 192 -4.40 12.83 8.50
C ILE A 192 -2.97 13.28 8.75
N LEU A 193 -2.29 12.63 9.69
CA LEU A 193 -0.96 13.04 10.14
C LEU A 193 0.18 12.45 9.31
N ILE A 194 0.01 11.32 8.64
CA ILE A 194 1.10 10.64 7.91
C ILE A 194 1.81 11.56 6.91
N PRO A 195 1.13 12.33 6.03
CA PRO A 195 1.82 13.27 5.14
C PRO A 195 2.69 14.28 5.90
N SER A 196 2.18 14.79 7.03
CA SER A 196 2.92 15.70 7.89
C SER A 196 4.12 14.99 8.54
N ILE A 197 3.95 13.76 9.05
CA ILE A 197 5.01 12.96 9.67
C ILE A 197 6.13 12.68 8.68
N ILE A 198 5.83 12.30 7.44
CA ILE A 198 6.83 12.04 6.40
C ILE A 198 7.69 13.28 6.15
N VAL A 199 7.06 14.44 6.00
CA VAL A 199 7.75 15.71 5.75
C VAL A 199 8.52 16.18 6.98
N ILE A 200 7.94 16.07 8.18
CA ILE A 200 8.62 16.41 9.44
C ILE A 200 9.84 15.53 9.63
N THR A 201 9.75 14.21 9.41
CA THR A 201 10.90 13.31 9.46
C THR A 201 11.97 13.74 8.47
N MET A 202 11.60 14.10 7.24
CA MET A 202 12.55 14.65 6.27
C MET A 202 13.28 15.89 6.80
N ILE A 203 12.55 16.86 7.35
CA ILE A 203 13.12 18.14 7.85
C ILE A 203 13.97 17.92 9.11
N VAL A 204 13.46 17.16 10.08
CA VAL A 204 14.11 16.98 11.38
C VAL A 204 15.42 16.20 11.25
N PHE A 205 15.43 15.13 10.48
CA PHE A 205 16.58 14.23 10.39
C PHE A 205 17.54 14.56 9.24
N PHE A 206 17.05 15.20 8.17
CA PHE A 206 17.86 15.42 6.96
C PHE A 206 17.97 16.89 6.53
N GLY A 207 17.29 17.80 7.22
CA GLY A 207 17.34 19.25 7.00
C GLY A 207 18.52 19.95 7.68
N LYS A 208 19.01 21.04 7.07
CA LYS A 208 20.11 21.86 7.59
C LYS A 208 19.63 23.20 8.18
N SER A 209 18.54 23.75 7.65
CA SER A 209 17.98 25.07 7.99
C SER A 209 17.13 25.08 9.28
N ASP A 210 16.57 26.25 9.62
CA ASP A 210 15.63 26.44 10.74
C ASP A 210 14.40 25.52 10.64
N LYS A 211 14.44 24.43 11.40
CA LYS A 211 13.53 23.29 11.29
C LYS A 211 12.10 23.67 11.67
N LEU A 212 11.93 24.49 12.71
CA LEU A 212 10.60 24.82 13.23
C LEU A 212 9.81 25.70 12.26
N LYS A 213 10.46 26.72 11.70
CA LYS A 213 9.84 27.59 10.70
C LYS A 213 9.42 26.81 9.46
N ALA A 214 10.30 25.93 8.96
CA ALA A 214 10.00 25.08 7.81
C ALA A 214 8.81 24.15 8.06
N ILE A 215 8.76 23.50 9.23
CA ILE A 215 7.64 22.62 9.60
C ILE A 215 6.33 23.41 9.63
N LEU A 216 6.30 24.55 10.32
CA LEU A 216 5.08 25.36 10.46
C LEU A 216 4.58 25.92 9.12
N GLU A 217 5.49 26.24 8.19
CA GLU A 217 5.13 26.72 6.85
C GLU A 217 4.48 25.62 5.99
N ILE A 218 4.92 24.37 6.14
CA ILE A 218 4.48 23.25 5.30
C ILE A 218 3.26 22.53 5.88
N LEU A 219 3.08 22.57 7.21
CA LEU A 219 2.04 21.84 7.93
C LEU A 219 0.62 22.04 7.40
N PRO A 220 0.17 23.25 7.03
CA PRO A 220 -1.20 23.45 6.53
C PRO A 220 -1.49 22.66 5.26
N TRP A 221 -0.52 22.59 4.34
CA TRP A 221 -0.67 21.85 3.09
C TRP A 221 -0.63 20.34 3.33
N THR A 222 0.29 19.84 4.14
CA THR A 222 0.38 18.39 4.43
C THR A 222 -0.85 17.89 5.16
N LEU A 223 -1.42 18.68 6.07
CA LEU A 223 -2.69 18.36 6.71
C LEU A 223 -3.85 18.37 5.72
N LEU A 224 -3.91 19.32 4.77
CA LEU A 224 -4.91 19.29 3.70
C LEU A 224 -4.82 17.99 2.87
N ILE A 225 -3.61 17.56 2.53
CA ILE A 225 -3.38 16.30 1.81
C ILE A 225 -3.85 15.10 2.64
N GLY A 226 -3.49 15.05 3.92
CA GLY A 226 -3.91 13.97 4.82
C GLY A 226 -5.43 13.92 5.03
N ILE A 227 -6.07 15.07 5.26
CA ILE A 227 -7.54 15.18 5.37
C ILE A 227 -8.21 14.71 4.09
N THR A 228 -7.72 15.17 2.92
CA THR A 228 -8.27 14.75 1.63
C THR A 228 -8.15 13.24 1.45
N TYR A 229 -6.99 12.67 1.78
CA TYR A 229 -6.76 11.24 1.70
C TYR A 229 -7.72 10.46 2.59
N VAL A 230 -7.78 10.78 3.88
CA VAL A 230 -8.63 10.06 4.84
C VAL A 230 -10.12 10.21 4.55
N LEU A 231 -10.58 11.41 4.17
CA LEU A 231 -11.99 11.60 3.80
C LEU A 231 -12.34 10.83 2.53
N SER A 232 -11.43 10.77 1.56
CA SER A 232 -11.61 9.93 0.37
C SER A 232 -11.64 8.45 0.75
N THR A 233 -10.72 8.00 1.61
CA THR A 233 -10.67 6.62 2.15
C THR A 233 -11.99 6.25 2.80
N LEU A 234 -12.53 7.13 3.65
CA LEU A 234 -13.81 6.90 4.31
C LEU A 234 -14.97 6.85 3.31
N ALA A 235 -15.01 7.78 2.35
CA ALA A 235 -16.03 7.79 1.32
C ALA A 235 -16.01 6.50 0.49
N TYR A 236 -14.83 6.04 0.04
CA TYR A 236 -14.71 4.81 -0.74
C TYR A 236 -14.95 3.55 0.09
N ALA A 237 -14.55 3.51 1.36
CA ALA A 237 -14.90 2.41 2.26
C ALA A 237 -16.42 2.26 2.41
N LEU A 238 -17.15 3.39 2.48
CA LEU A 238 -18.62 3.42 2.54
C LEU A 238 -19.31 3.04 1.22
N LEU A 239 -18.75 3.48 0.08
CA LEU A 239 -19.41 3.34 -1.23
C LEU A 239 -19.06 2.04 -1.96
N THR A 240 -17.82 1.56 -1.84
CA THR A 240 -17.29 0.48 -2.69
C THR A 240 -16.83 -0.76 -1.93
N GLY A 241 -16.62 -0.67 -0.61
CA GLY A 241 -15.95 -1.72 0.15
C GLY A 241 -14.42 -1.58 0.16
N PRO A 242 -13.67 -2.54 0.74
CA PRO A 242 -12.22 -2.47 0.94
C PRO A 242 -11.38 -2.52 -0.35
N GLU A 243 -11.94 -3.01 -1.46
CA GLU A 243 -11.20 -3.34 -2.67
C GLU A 243 -10.48 -2.14 -3.30
N PHE A 244 -11.17 -0.99 -3.35
CA PHE A 244 -10.69 0.15 -4.13
C PHE A 244 -10.21 1.31 -3.28
N VAL A 245 -10.20 1.15 -1.96
CA VAL A 245 -9.98 2.24 -1.00
C VAL A 245 -8.63 2.91 -1.22
N SER A 246 -7.51 2.19 -1.17
CA SER A 246 -6.17 2.80 -1.32
C SER A 246 -5.93 3.39 -2.72
N ILE A 247 -6.45 2.74 -3.76
CA ILE A 247 -6.30 3.19 -5.16
C ILE A 247 -7.07 4.48 -5.40
N LEU A 248 -8.37 4.52 -5.08
CA LEU A 248 -9.21 5.68 -5.39
C LEU A 248 -8.90 6.86 -4.48
N SER A 249 -8.53 6.62 -3.22
CA SER A 249 -8.17 7.67 -2.27
C SER A 249 -6.86 8.36 -2.67
N SER A 250 -5.87 7.59 -3.10
CA SER A 250 -4.61 8.15 -3.61
C SER A 250 -4.84 8.95 -4.89
N LEU A 251 -5.59 8.43 -5.88
CA LEU A 251 -5.91 9.16 -7.12
C LEU A 251 -6.66 10.46 -6.86
N THR A 252 -7.69 10.42 -6.01
CA THR A 252 -8.47 11.62 -5.64
C THR A 252 -7.58 12.66 -4.98
N THR A 253 -6.71 12.21 -4.08
CA THR A 253 -5.77 13.09 -3.38
C THR A 253 -4.70 13.64 -4.32
N ILE A 254 -4.22 12.88 -5.32
CA ILE A 254 -3.32 13.39 -6.37
C ILE A 254 -3.98 14.54 -7.12
N ILE A 255 -5.25 14.41 -7.51
CA ILE A 255 -5.97 15.47 -8.23
C ILE A 255 -6.03 16.74 -7.37
N VAL A 256 -6.41 16.62 -6.10
CA VAL A 256 -6.47 17.75 -5.16
C VAL A 256 -5.09 18.34 -4.90
N ALA A 257 -4.06 17.50 -4.73
CA ALA A 257 -2.68 17.93 -4.53
C ALA A 257 -2.16 18.72 -5.73
N VAL A 258 -2.41 18.26 -6.96
CA VAL A 258 -2.02 18.97 -8.19
C VAL A 258 -2.74 20.30 -8.29
N PHE A 259 -4.03 20.33 -8.01
CA PHE A 259 -4.84 21.55 -8.09
C PHE A 259 -4.40 22.60 -7.05
N THR A 260 -4.23 22.19 -5.79
CA THR A 260 -3.80 23.06 -4.69
C THR A 260 -2.37 23.57 -4.90
N ALA A 261 -1.46 22.71 -5.39
CA ALA A 261 -0.10 23.08 -5.76
C ALA A 261 -0.07 24.12 -6.89
N LYS A 262 -0.84 23.90 -7.97
CA LYS A 262 -0.93 24.86 -9.10
C LYS A 262 -1.49 26.21 -8.69
N LYS A 263 -2.45 26.25 -7.76
CA LYS A 263 -3.04 27.50 -7.25
C LYS A 263 -2.20 28.18 -6.18
N GLY A 264 -1.12 27.55 -5.69
CA GLY A 264 -0.35 28.06 -4.55
C GLY A 264 -1.16 28.12 -3.25
N TRP A 265 -2.21 27.30 -3.11
CA TRP A 265 -3.12 27.36 -1.96
C TRP A 265 -2.58 26.53 -0.79
N LEU A 266 -2.29 27.20 0.34
CA LEU A 266 -1.64 26.66 1.54
C LEU A 266 -0.21 26.13 1.33
N VAL A 267 0.32 26.35 0.13
CA VAL A 267 1.63 25.90 -0.32
C VAL A 267 2.75 26.68 0.35
N PRO A 268 3.86 26.02 0.76
CA PRO A 268 5.06 26.72 1.21
C PRO A 268 5.60 27.65 0.10
N ARG A 269 6.02 28.85 0.46
CA ARG A 269 6.56 29.84 -0.49
C ARG A 269 8.06 29.71 -0.67
N ASN A 270 8.74 29.15 0.32
CA ASN A 270 10.19 28.98 0.28
C ASN A 270 10.58 27.65 -0.41
N GLU A 271 11.50 27.74 -1.39
CA GLU A 271 12.10 26.56 -2.00
C GLU A 271 13.05 25.87 -1.02
N TRP A 272 12.56 24.81 -0.36
CA TRP A 272 13.39 24.00 0.53
C TRP A 272 14.13 22.91 -0.26
N LYS A 273 15.46 22.91 -0.22
CA LYS A 273 16.34 21.99 -0.98
C LYS A 273 17.27 21.13 -0.13
N ASP A 274 17.27 21.27 1.20
CA ASP A 274 18.27 20.64 2.09
C ASP A 274 18.31 19.10 2.05
N ALA A 275 17.17 18.47 1.73
CA ALA A 275 17.05 17.02 1.59
C ALA A 275 17.50 16.47 0.23
N LEU A 276 17.74 17.36 -0.75
CA LEU A 276 18.34 16.98 -2.03
C LEU A 276 19.85 16.74 -1.83
N SER A 277 20.43 15.86 -2.66
CA SER A 277 21.86 15.64 -2.70
C SER A 277 22.56 16.86 -3.32
N GLU A 278 23.71 17.25 -2.75
CA GLU A 278 24.52 18.38 -3.25
C GLU A 278 25.07 18.13 -4.68
N VAL A 279 25.11 16.86 -5.09
CA VAL A 279 25.57 16.38 -6.41
C VAL A 279 24.43 16.35 -7.44
N TYR A 280 23.23 16.83 -7.09
CA TYR A 280 22.14 16.92 -8.07
C TYR A 280 22.36 18.10 -9.02
N GLU A 281 23.25 17.91 -10.01
CA GLU A 281 23.11 18.62 -11.26
C GLU A 281 21.78 18.18 -11.88
N SER A 282 20.89 19.12 -12.16
CA SER A 282 19.68 18.85 -12.93
C SER A 282 20.12 18.25 -14.26
N LYS A 283 20.08 16.92 -14.38
CA LYS A 283 20.35 16.26 -15.65
C LYS A 283 19.44 16.92 -16.69
N PRO A 284 19.97 17.39 -17.83
CA PRO A 284 19.16 18.05 -18.84
C PRO A 284 17.98 17.14 -19.18
N GLN A 285 16.80 17.73 -19.16
CA GLN A 285 15.54 17.02 -19.34
C GLN A 285 15.60 16.28 -20.67
N ALA A 286 15.79 14.96 -20.62
CA ALA A 286 15.82 14.16 -21.84
C ALA A 286 14.49 14.38 -22.56
N THR A 287 14.55 14.67 -23.85
CA THR A 287 13.36 14.75 -24.69
C THR A 287 12.74 13.35 -24.73
N HIS A 288 11.81 13.10 -23.82
CA HIS A 288 11.12 11.83 -23.78
C HIS A 288 10.10 11.77 -24.92
N GLN A 289 10.25 10.80 -25.81
CA GLN A 289 9.31 10.56 -26.91
C GLN A 289 7.93 10.10 -26.42
N MET A 290 7.86 9.48 -25.24
CA MET A 290 6.64 8.96 -24.65
C MET A 290 5.82 10.07 -23.98
N SER A 291 4.51 10.10 -24.24
CA SER A 291 3.59 11.01 -23.55
C SER A 291 3.42 10.63 -22.08
N LEU A 292 3.08 11.60 -21.21
CA LEU A 292 2.80 11.31 -19.80
C LEU A 292 1.61 10.34 -19.65
N LEU A 293 0.57 10.50 -20.46
CA LEU A 293 -0.58 9.60 -20.46
C LEU A 293 -0.19 8.18 -20.84
N SER A 294 0.66 8.01 -21.87
CA SER A 294 1.18 6.71 -22.28
C SER A 294 1.97 6.04 -21.16
N ALA A 295 2.81 6.80 -20.44
CA ALA A 295 3.60 6.29 -19.33
C ALA A 295 2.72 5.84 -18.13
N TRP A 296 1.61 6.55 -17.86
CA TRP A 296 0.65 6.18 -16.83
C TRP A 296 -0.39 5.14 -17.27
N SER A 297 -0.56 4.93 -18.58
CA SER A 297 -1.63 4.09 -19.13
C SER A 297 -1.67 2.67 -18.56
N PRO A 298 -0.54 1.98 -18.28
CA PRO A 298 -0.63 0.60 -17.79
C PRO A 298 -1.24 0.52 -16.39
N TYR A 299 -0.95 1.47 -15.50
CA TYR A 299 -1.63 1.57 -14.19
C TYR A 299 -3.10 1.95 -14.35
N LEU A 300 -3.43 2.90 -15.23
CA LEU A 300 -4.82 3.29 -15.50
C LEU A 300 -5.65 2.12 -16.06
N ILE A 301 -5.06 1.31 -16.95
CA ILE A 301 -5.67 0.10 -17.50
C ILE A 301 -5.91 -0.93 -16.41
N VAL A 302 -4.94 -1.18 -15.53
CA VAL A 302 -5.12 -2.11 -14.40
C VAL A 302 -6.26 -1.66 -13.50
N VAL A 303 -6.30 -0.37 -13.13
CA VAL A 303 -7.40 0.20 -12.32
C VAL A 303 -8.74 0.05 -13.04
N ALA A 304 -8.80 0.36 -14.33
CA ALA A 304 -10.02 0.23 -15.12
C ALA A 304 -10.51 -1.23 -15.22
N LEU A 305 -9.61 -2.18 -15.49
CA LEU A 305 -9.93 -3.61 -15.56
C LEU A 305 -10.43 -4.14 -14.20
N LEU A 306 -9.79 -3.74 -13.10
CA LEU A 306 -10.23 -4.10 -11.75
C LEU A 306 -11.63 -3.54 -11.46
N LEU A 307 -11.88 -2.27 -11.77
CA LEU A 307 -13.21 -1.67 -11.60
C LEU A 307 -14.26 -2.37 -12.47
N LEU A 308 -13.95 -2.66 -13.74
CA LEU A 308 -14.86 -3.35 -14.65
C LEU A 308 -15.23 -4.75 -14.13
N THR A 309 -14.24 -5.52 -13.67
CA THR A 309 -14.47 -6.89 -13.17
C THR A 309 -15.22 -6.96 -11.83
N ARG A 310 -15.36 -5.84 -11.11
CA ARG A 310 -16.04 -5.79 -9.80
C ARG A 310 -17.37 -5.03 -9.83
N VAL A 311 -17.49 -3.98 -10.63
CA VAL A 311 -18.67 -3.10 -10.68
C VAL A 311 -19.66 -3.56 -11.76
N VAL A 312 -19.17 -4.07 -12.89
CA VAL A 312 -20.04 -4.46 -14.01
C VAL A 312 -20.53 -5.89 -13.80
N ALA A 313 -21.78 -6.05 -13.38
CA ALA A 313 -22.35 -7.34 -12.98
C ALA A 313 -22.17 -8.47 -14.02
N PRO A 314 -22.38 -8.26 -15.34
CA PRO A 314 -22.11 -9.29 -16.35
C PRO A 314 -20.64 -9.73 -16.38
N VAL A 315 -19.70 -8.79 -16.29
CA VAL A 315 -18.26 -9.08 -16.33
C VAL A 315 -17.84 -9.81 -15.05
N LYS A 316 -18.34 -9.35 -13.89
CA LYS A 316 -18.12 -10.02 -12.61
C LYS A 316 -18.63 -11.46 -12.64
N ALA A 317 -19.85 -11.68 -13.10
CA ALA A 317 -20.43 -13.02 -13.20
C ALA A 317 -19.62 -13.92 -14.14
N PHE A 318 -19.17 -13.39 -15.27
CA PHE A 318 -18.31 -14.11 -16.20
C PHE A 318 -16.98 -14.51 -15.55
N THR A 319 -16.26 -13.56 -14.92
CA THR A 319 -14.96 -13.85 -14.32
C THR A 319 -15.05 -14.82 -13.14
N THR A 320 -16.09 -14.71 -12.30
CA THR A 320 -16.26 -15.59 -11.14
C THR A 320 -16.80 -16.98 -11.49
N SER A 321 -17.43 -17.15 -12.66
CA SER A 321 -17.95 -18.46 -13.10
C SER A 321 -16.95 -19.23 -13.94
N VAL A 322 -16.25 -18.56 -14.87
CA VAL A 322 -15.34 -19.20 -15.82
C VAL A 322 -13.96 -19.46 -15.20
N PHE A 323 -13.44 -18.52 -14.42
CA PHE A 323 -12.13 -18.63 -13.78
C PHE A 323 -12.24 -19.02 -12.31
N ASN A 324 -13.19 -19.91 -11.99
CA ASN A 324 -13.37 -20.40 -10.64
C ASN A 324 -12.38 -21.53 -10.35
N LEU A 325 -11.30 -21.20 -9.63
CA LEU A 325 -10.30 -22.16 -9.15
C LEU A 325 -10.54 -22.53 -7.68
N SER A 326 -11.76 -22.37 -7.16
CA SER A 326 -12.07 -22.71 -5.76
C SER A 326 -11.86 -24.20 -5.50
N TRP A 327 -11.14 -24.52 -4.42
CA TRP A 327 -11.04 -25.89 -3.92
C TRP A 327 -11.92 -26.02 -2.67
N ASN A 328 -13.02 -26.74 -2.84
CA ASN A 328 -14.01 -26.94 -1.78
C ASN A 328 -13.81 -28.27 -1.07
N ASN A 329 -14.21 -28.32 0.20
CA ASN A 329 -14.23 -29.53 1.04
C ASN A 329 -12.86 -30.23 1.10
N ILE A 330 -11.81 -29.46 1.43
CA ILE A 330 -10.43 -29.93 1.43
C ILE A 330 -10.28 -31.08 2.44
N LEU A 331 -9.78 -32.22 1.97
CA LEU A 331 -9.70 -33.48 2.72
C LEU A 331 -11.04 -33.96 3.32
N GLY A 332 -12.18 -33.56 2.75
CA GLY A 332 -13.52 -33.95 3.21
C GLY A 332 -14.11 -33.07 4.31
N TYR A 333 -13.41 -32.02 4.75
CA TYR A 333 -13.92 -31.08 5.74
C TYR A 333 -14.76 -29.98 5.08
N GLU A 334 -16.09 -30.01 5.30
CA GLU A 334 -17.04 -29.06 4.67
C GLU A 334 -16.75 -27.58 4.99
N SER A 335 -16.16 -27.30 6.15
CA SER A 335 -15.83 -25.93 6.58
C SER A 335 -14.51 -25.40 6.02
N ILE A 336 -13.75 -26.20 5.28
CA ILE A 336 -12.39 -25.85 4.81
C ILE A 336 -12.39 -25.81 3.28
N SER A 337 -12.48 -24.59 2.74
CA SER A 337 -12.49 -24.31 1.30
C SER A 337 -11.62 -23.10 0.98
N SER A 338 -10.99 -23.08 -0.19
CA SER A 338 -10.07 -22.01 -0.63
C SER A 338 -10.59 -21.24 -1.85
N SER A 339 -11.86 -20.86 -1.78
CA SER A 339 -12.58 -20.00 -2.73
C SER A 339 -12.23 -18.52 -2.59
#